data_AF-A0AAE4DF95-F1
#
_entry.id   AF-A0AAE4DF95-F1
#
_cell.length_a   1.000
_cell.length_b   1.000
_cell.length_c   1.000
_cell.angle_alpha   90.00
_cell.angle_beta   90.00
_cell.angle_gamma   90.00
#
_symmetry.space_group_name_H-M   'P 1'
#
loop_
_entity.id
_entity.type
_entity.pdbx_description
1 polymer ?
#
loop_
_entity_poly.entity_id
_entity_poly.type
_entity_poly.pdbx_seq_one_letter_code
_entity_poly.pdbx_strand_id
1 'polypeptide(L)' 'MSVKERKYKLILELMKVEEESVICEIERLLDQNIVGYKPDGKPISKEEFKIRLEEAEKDIQEGNLFSHQELLEQIKNW' A
#
# COMPACT_ATOMS: atom_id res chain seq x y z
N MET A 1 28.76 15.85 13.97
CA MET A 1 27.29 15.97 13.94
C MET A 1 26.70 14.89 14.83
N SER A 2 26.00 15.26 15.89
CA SER A 2 25.34 14.31 16.80
C SER A 2 24.11 13.70 16.15
N VAL A 3 23.69 12.51 16.61
CA VAL A 3 22.45 11.86 16.13
C VAL A 3 21.22 12.76 16.34
N LYS A 4 21.21 13.56 17.41
CA LYS A 4 20.15 14.53 17.70
C LYS A 4 20.04 15.60 16.61
N GLU A 5 21.16 16.20 16.21
CA GLU A 5 21.21 17.21 15.15
C GLU A 5 20.69 16.68 13.81
N ARG A 6 21.03 15.43 13.47
CA ARG A 6 20.56 14.78 12.25
C ARG A 6 19.05 14.55 12.27
N LYS A 7 18.47 14.15 13.41
CA LYS A 7 17.02 13.98 13.57
C LYS A 7 16.28 15.31 13.39
N TYR A 8 16.76 16.38 14.01
CA TYR A 8 16.15 17.71 13.86
C TYR A 8 16.15 18.19 12.41
N LYS A 9 17.26 17.98 11.69
CA LYS A 9 17.33 18.36 10.28
C LYS A 9 16.28 17.62 9.43
N LEU A 10 16.10 16.32 9.63
CA LEU A 10 15.09 15.53 8.91
C LEU A 10 13.67 16.05 9.16
N ILE A 11 13.32 16.35 10.40
CA ILE A 11 11.99 16.90 10.75
C ILE A 11 11.76 18.24 10.04
N LEU A 12 12.77 19.13 10.04
CA LEU A 12 12.67 20.43 9.37
C LEU A 12 12.50 20.32 7.85
N GLU A 13 13.15 19.33 7.22
CA GLU A 13 12.99 19.10 5.79
C GLU A 13 11.63 18.48 5.47
N LEU A 14 11.14 17.54 6.31
CA LEU A 14 9.79 16.97 6.16
C LEU A 14 8.69 18.02 6.28
N MET A 15 8.83 18.99 7.19
CA MET A 15 7.86 20.08 7.33
C MET A 15 7.77 21.02 6.12
N LYS A 16 8.77 21.01 5.22
CA LYS A 16 8.77 21.83 4.01
C LYS A 16 8.14 21.11 2.81
N VAL A 17 7.87 19.81 2.92
CA VAL A 17 7.28 19.03 1.85
C VAL A 17 5.77 19.33 1.85
N GLU A 18 5.32 20.03 0.82
CA GLU A 18 3.90 20.34 0.62
C GLU A 18 3.20 19.35 -0.32
N GLU A 19 3.97 18.52 -1.03
CA GLU A 19 3.45 17.54 -1.97
C GLU A 19 3.07 16.24 -1.24
N GLU A 20 1.77 15.91 -1.27
CA GLU A 20 1.23 14.72 -0.59
C GLU A 20 1.83 13.41 -1.13
N SER A 21 2.11 13.34 -2.43
CA SER A 21 2.74 12.16 -3.06
C SER A 21 4.10 11.81 -2.43
N VAL A 22 4.87 12.82 -2.05
CA VAL A 22 6.21 12.69 -1.46
C VAL A 22 6.10 12.26 0.01
N ILE A 23 5.13 12.79 0.74
CA ILE A 23 4.85 12.34 2.11
C ILE A 23 4.42 10.86 2.11
N CYS A 24 3.52 10.46 1.22
CA CYS A 24 3.11 9.07 1.05
C CYS A 24 4.31 8.13 0.78
N GLU A 25 5.26 8.56 -0.04
CA GLU A 25 6.45 7.77 -0.38
C GLU A 25 7.44 7.66 0.80
N ILE A 26 7.50 8.68 1.66
CA ILE A 26 8.30 8.65 2.88
C ILE A 26 7.65 7.74 3.92
N GLU A 27 6.33 7.82 4.08
CA GLU A 27 5.56 6.92 4.93
C GLU A 27 5.73 5.46 4.47
N ARG A 28 5.74 5.21 3.15
CA ARG A 28 6.08 3.88 2.59
C ARG A 28 7.42 3.36 3.09
N LEU A 29 8.46 4.20 3.06
CA LEU A 29 9.80 3.80 3.45
C LEU A 29 9.92 3.56 4.97
N LEU A 30 9.01 4.15 5.76
CA LEU A 30 9.01 4.06 7.22
C LEU A 30 8.11 2.95 7.75
N ASP A 31 7.05 2.56 7.03
CA ASP A 31 6.08 1.58 7.50
C ASP A 31 6.45 0.14 7.09
N GLN A 32 6.74 -0.70 8.10
CA GLN A 32 7.06 -2.12 7.91
C GLN A 32 5.82 -3.02 7.77
N ASN A 33 4.61 -2.45 7.83
CA ASN A 33 3.34 -3.17 7.77
C ASN A 33 2.55 -2.98 6.48
N ILE A 34 3.08 -2.19 5.54
CA ILE A 34 2.50 -2.05 4.21
C ILE A 34 3.03 -3.18 3.32
N VAL A 35 2.11 -3.90 2.68
CA VAL A 35 2.45 -5.03 1.77
C VAL A 35 2.22 -4.71 0.30
N GLY A 36 1.62 -3.57 0.00
CA GLY A 36 1.38 -3.11 -1.36
C GLY A 36 0.57 -1.81 -1.39
N TYR A 37 0.18 -1.39 -2.59
CA TYR A 37 -0.60 -0.19 -2.83
C TYR A 37 -1.74 -0.47 -3.80
N LYS A 38 -2.85 0.22 -3.62
CA LYS A 38 -3.99 0.24 -4.55
C LYS A 38 -3.67 1.15 -5.75
N PRO A 39 -4.40 1.04 -6.88
CA PRO A 39 -4.18 1.88 -8.06
C PRO A 39 -4.28 3.39 -7.77
N ASP A 40 -5.04 3.77 -6.75
CA ASP A 40 -5.18 5.14 -6.27
C ASP A 40 -4.05 5.60 -5.31
N GLY A 41 -3.00 4.79 -5.13
CA GLY A 41 -1.85 5.12 -4.29
C GLY A 41 -2.08 4.91 -2.78
N LYS A 42 -3.26 4.41 -2.38
CA LYS A 42 -3.53 4.08 -0.98
C LYS A 42 -2.77 2.83 -0.53
N PRO A 43 -2.18 2.84 0.67
CA PRO A 43 -1.44 1.69 1.19
C PRO A 43 -2.38 0.52 1.52
N ILE A 44 -1.89 -0.70 1.29
CA ILE A 44 -2.53 -1.96 1.70
C ILE A 44 -1.77 -2.46 2.92
N SER A 45 -2.44 -2.54 4.07
CA SER A 45 -1.87 -3.07 5.30
C SER A 45 -1.80 -4.60 5.28
N LYS A 46 -0.94 -5.20 6.11
CA LYS A 46 -0.91 -6.66 6.33
C LYS A 46 -2.27 -7.24 6.71
N GLU A 47 -3.04 -6.52 7.51
CA GLU A 47 -4.39 -6.95 7.92
C GLU A 47 -5.38 -6.94 6.76
N GLU A 48 -5.40 -5.87 5.96
CA GLU A 48 -6.25 -5.78 4.76
C GLU A 48 -5.89 -6.87 3.75
N PHE A 49 -4.60 -7.14 3.58
CA PHE A 49 -4.13 -8.23 2.72
C PHE A 49 -4.50 -9.61 3.24
N LYS A 50 -4.47 -9.83 4.56
CA LYS A 50 -4.90 -11.10 5.16
C LYS A 50 -6.39 -11.34 4.93
N ILE A 51 -7.23 -10.33 5.13
CA ILE A 51 -8.68 -10.41 4.85
C ILE A 51 -8.91 -10.81 3.38
N ARG A 52 -8.18 -10.19 2.45
CA ARG A 52 -8.28 -10.51 1.03
C ARG A 52 -7.86 -11.95 0.70
N LEU A 53 -6.88 -12.50 1.42
CA LEU A 53 -6.50 -13.92 1.29
C LEU A 53 -7.60 -14.84 1.79
N GLU A 54 -8.23 -14.52 2.93
CA GLU A 54 -9.33 -15.31 3.49
C GLU A 54 -10.56 -15.32 2.54
N GLU A 55 -10.86 -14.18 1.91
CA GLU A 55 -11.90 -14.09 0.87
C GLU A 55 -11.56 -14.97 -0.35
N ALA A 56 -10.31 -14.90 -0.84
CA ALA A 56 -9.87 -15.71 -1.97
C ALA A 56 -9.92 -17.22 -1.68
N GLU A 57 -9.54 -17.64 -0.46
CA GLU A 57 -9.66 -19.04 -0.04
C GLU A 57 -11.12 -19.50 -0.02
N LYS A 58 -12.03 -18.64 0.45
CA LYS A 58 -13.46 -18.92 0.47
C LYS A 58 -14.03 -19.03 -0.95
N ASP A 59 -13.66 -18.13 -1.85
CA ASP A 59 -14.10 -18.18 -3.26
C ASP A 59 -13.65 -19.47 -3.96
N ILE A 60 -12.43 -19.95 -3.66
CA ILE A 60 -11.96 -21.24 -4.16
C ILE A 60 -12.81 -22.39 -3.62
N GLN A 61 -13.16 -22.37 -2.32
CA GLN A 61 -13.99 -23.40 -1.70
C GLN A 61 -15.43 -23.43 -2.23
N GLU A 62 -15.99 -22.25 -2.51
CA GLU A 62 -17.36 -22.10 -3.03
C GLU A 62 -17.44 -22.30 -4.55
N GLY A 63 -16.29 -22.38 -5.24
CA GLY A 63 -16.22 -22.53 -6.70
C GLY A 63 -16.46 -21.23 -7.46
N ASN A 64 -16.35 -20.08 -6.80
CA ASN A 64 -16.44 -18.74 -7.38
C ASN A 64 -15.15 -18.41 -8.14
N LEU A 65 -14.92 -19.12 -9.25
CA LEU A 65 -13.75 -18.94 -10.10
C LEU A 65 -14.12 -18.08 -11.31
N PHE A 66 -13.23 -17.18 -11.69
CA PHE A 66 -13.33 -16.41 -12.92
C PHE A 66 -12.34 -16.92 -13.96
N SER A 67 -12.76 -16.94 -15.22
CA SER A 67 -11.90 -17.28 -16.34
C SER A 67 -10.87 -16.19 -16.62
N HIS A 68 -9.85 -16.53 -17.41
CA HIS A 68 -8.85 -15.55 -17.85
C HIS A 68 -9.47 -14.36 -18.60
N GLN A 69 -10.56 -14.57 -19.36
CA GLN A 69 -11.24 -13.50 -20.07
C GLN A 69 -11.96 -12.54 -19.12
N GLU A 70 -12.66 -13.07 -18.12
CA GLU A 70 -13.31 -12.26 -17.08
C GLU A 70 -12.30 -11.43 -16.29
N LEU A 71 -11.12 -12.01 -15.99
CA LEU A 71 -10.03 -11.28 -15.37
C LEU A 71 -9.55 -10.11 -16.24
N LEU A 72 -9.38 -10.32 -17.56
CA LEU A 72 -8.98 -9.27 -18.48
C LEU A 72 -10.02 -8.13 -18.58
N GLU A 73 -11.31 -8.44 -18.45
CA GLU A 73 -12.36 -7.41 -18.38
C GLU A 73 -12.32 -6.62 -17.08
N GLN A 74 -12.06 -7.28 -15.94
CA GLN A 74 -11.93 -6.60 -14.65
C GLN A 74 -10.71 -5.68 -14.61
N ILE A 75 -9.56 -6.12 -15.16
CA ILE A 75 -8.32 -5.32 -15.19
C ILE A 75 -8.52 -3.99 -15.93
N LYS A 76 -9.42 -3.91 -16.92
CA LYS A 76 -9.70 -2.65 -17.63
C LYS A 76 -10.32 -1.57 -16.73
N ASN A 77 -10.90 -1.97 -15.60
CA ASN A 77 -11.58 -1.07 -14.67
C ASN A 77 -10.76 -0.84 -13.38
N TRP A 78 -9.54 -1.38 -13.30
CA TRP A 78 -8.62 -1.19 -12.18
C TRP A 78 -7.79 0.09 -12.31
#